data_AF-D9UPP4-F1
#
_entry.id   AF-D9UPP4-F1
#
_cell.length_a   1.000
_cell.length_b   1.000
_cell.length_c   1.000
_cell.angle_alpha   90.00
_cell.angle_beta   90.00
_cell.angle_gamma   90.00
#
_symmetry.space_group_name_H-M   'P 1'
#
loop_
_entity.id
_entity.type
_entity.pdbx_description
1 polymer ?
#
loop_
_entity_poly.entity_id
_entity_poly.type
_entity_poly.pdbx_seq_one_letter_code
_entity_poly.pdbx_strand_id
1 'polypeptide(L)'
;MDNVRQSVRSPCKSVGVNGTDLVLTFAPGMETFLPQGRLTLTSRADGVSTLGHLVESLGVPLTEVGGLTRDGTTVPVSLIPAGGERVAVAPVDRPQRVPGAPLRFLLDVHLGTLARRLRLLGVDTAYQREDPGDPALAARSAAEHRVLLSRDRGLLHRRELW
;
A
#
# COMPACT_ATOMS: atom_id res chain seq x y z
N MET A 1 -45.96 33.72 -5.06
CA MET A 1 -45.17 32.93 -6.04
C MET A 1 -43.94 33.77 -6.35
N ASP A 2 -42.70 33.48 -5.97
CA ASP A 2 -42.10 32.36 -5.26
C ASP A 2 -40.84 32.82 -4.52
N ASN A 3 -40.58 32.12 -3.43
CA ASN A 3 -39.57 32.39 -2.41
C ASN A 3 -38.25 31.70 -2.79
N VAL A 4 -37.22 32.46 -3.18
CA VAL A 4 -35.87 31.91 -3.44
C VAL A 4 -35.12 31.77 -2.12
N ARG A 5 -35.21 30.57 -1.53
CA ARG A 5 -34.45 30.17 -0.34
C ARG A 5 -32.95 30.12 -0.64
N GLN A 6 -32.20 30.82 0.19
CA GLN A 6 -30.76 30.64 0.40
C GLN A 6 -30.46 29.20 0.80
N SER A 7 -29.65 28.49 0.00
CA SER A 7 -29.06 27.21 0.39
C SER A 7 -27.73 27.48 1.09
N VAL A 8 -27.81 27.59 2.41
CA VAL A 8 -26.65 27.64 3.31
C VAL A 8 -25.96 26.27 3.24
N ARG A 9 -24.70 26.24 2.82
CA ARG A 9 -23.84 25.05 2.92
C ARG A 9 -23.68 24.69 4.40
N SER A 10 -24.19 23.53 4.79
CA SER A 10 -24.03 22.96 6.12
C SER A 10 -22.55 22.67 6.42
N PRO A 11 -22.05 23.01 7.63
CA PRO A 11 -20.71 22.62 8.04
C PRO A 11 -20.63 21.10 8.27
N CYS A 12 -19.55 20.51 7.78
CA CYS A 12 -19.18 19.11 8.03
C CYS A 12 -19.15 18.89 9.54
N LYS A 13 -20.00 17.99 10.07
CA LYS A 13 -20.02 17.63 11.49
C LYS A 13 -18.62 17.16 11.89
N SER A 14 -17.97 17.88 12.81
CA SER A 14 -16.80 17.38 13.52
C SER A 14 -17.22 16.11 14.26
N VAL A 15 -16.85 14.95 13.70
CA VAL A 15 -16.89 13.69 14.42
C VAL A 15 -16.05 13.88 15.67
N GLY A 16 -16.68 13.74 16.84
CA GLY A 16 -15.99 13.82 18.13
C GLY A 16 -14.91 12.75 18.15
N VAL A 17 -13.66 13.17 18.15
CA VAL A 17 -12.49 12.30 18.22
C VAL A 17 -12.37 11.89 19.69
N ASN A 18 -12.66 10.62 20.01
CA ASN A 18 -12.28 10.09 21.32
C ASN A 18 -10.74 10.16 21.44
N GLY A 19 -10.20 10.24 22.65
CA GLY A 19 -8.74 10.34 22.86
C GLY A 19 -7.91 9.20 22.23
N THR A 20 -8.56 8.12 21.80
CA THR A 20 -7.94 6.95 21.13
C THR A 20 -8.13 6.94 19.61
N ASP A 21 -8.88 7.88 19.04
CA ASP A 21 -9.21 7.86 17.60
C ASP A 21 -8.05 8.46 16.79
N LEU A 22 -7.58 7.71 15.81
CA LEU A 22 -6.54 8.12 14.86
C LEU A 22 -7.20 8.39 13.51
N VAL A 23 -6.96 9.56 12.93
CA VAL A 23 -7.43 9.88 11.57
C VAL A 23 -6.30 9.64 10.58
N LEU A 24 -6.54 8.75 9.62
CA LEU A 24 -5.62 8.45 8.52
C LEU A 24 -6.15 9.07 7.23
N THR A 25 -5.35 9.94 6.62
CA THR A 25 -5.65 10.57 5.33
C THR A 25 -4.70 10.04 4.27
N PHE A 26 -5.23 9.34 3.28
CA PHE A 26 -4.50 8.75 2.18
C PHE A 26 -4.44 9.72 0.99
N ALA A 27 -3.31 9.73 0.30
CA ALA A 27 -3.15 10.54 -0.90
C ALA A 27 -4.06 10.06 -2.05
N PRO A 28 -4.41 10.94 -3.01
CA PRO A 28 -5.08 10.54 -4.23
C PRO A 28 -4.33 9.43 -4.98
N GLY A 29 -5.06 8.50 -5.59
CA GLY A 29 -4.51 7.33 -6.28
C GLY A 29 -4.38 6.08 -5.42
N MET A 30 -4.68 6.16 -4.11
CA MET A 30 -4.69 5.03 -3.18
C MET A 30 -6.09 4.42 -2.99
N GLU A 31 -7.12 4.95 -3.65
CA GLU A 31 -8.54 4.56 -3.49
C GLU A 31 -8.78 3.08 -3.78
N THR A 32 -8.00 2.50 -4.70
CA THR A 32 -8.13 1.09 -5.11
C THR A 32 -7.83 0.10 -3.99
N PHE A 33 -7.09 0.52 -2.96
CA PHE A 33 -6.76 -0.32 -1.80
C PHE A 33 -7.76 -0.16 -0.65
N LEU A 34 -8.54 0.93 -0.65
CA LEU A 34 -9.29 1.36 0.52
C LEU A 34 -10.75 0.92 0.44
N PRO A 35 -11.38 0.61 1.59
CA PRO A 35 -12.80 0.29 1.65
C PRO A 35 -13.62 1.46 1.10
N GLN A 36 -14.47 1.17 0.11
CA GLN A 36 -15.36 2.15 -0.54
C GLN A 36 -14.60 3.33 -1.20
N GLY A 37 -13.29 3.21 -1.45
CA GLY A 37 -12.47 4.27 -2.05
C GLY A 37 -12.34 5.54 -1.18
N ARG A 38 -12.62 5.46 0.13
CA ARG A 38 -12.54 6.61 1.03
C ARG A 38 -11.09 6.90 1.42
N LEU A 39 -10.61 8.07 1.02
CA LEU A 39 -9.25 8.55 1.34
C LEU A 39 -9.09 9.07 2.78
N THR A 40 -10.15 9.11 3.58
CA THR A 40 -10.03 9.47 5.01
C THR A 40 -10.79 8.45 5.82
N LEU A 41 -10.07 7.78 6.71
CA LEU A 41 -10.59 6.72 7.56
C LEU A 41 -10.18 6.98 9.01
N THR A 42 -11.02 6.52 9.92
CA THR A 42 -10.71 6.53 11.35
C THR A 42 -10.29 5.12 11.76
N SER A 43 -9.21 5.02 12.51
CA SER A 43 -8.76 3.80 13.17
C SER A 43 -8.61 4.05 14.67
N ARG A 44 -8.49 2.98 15.46
CA ARG A 44 -8.29 3.07 16.90
C ARG A 44 -6.83 2.82 17.25
N ALA A 45 -6.22 3.76 17.97
CA ALA A 45 -4.96 3.53 18.65
C ALA A 45 -5.22 2.65 19.88
N ASP A 46 -4.76 1.40 19.82
CA ASP A 46 -4.87 0.39 20.89
C ASP A 46 -3.65 0.40 21.84
N GLY A 47 -2.66 1.27 21.56
CA GLY A 47 -1.43 1.39 22.34
C GLY A 47 -0.37 0.31 22.03
N VAL A 48 -0.62 -0.59 21.07
CA VAL A 48 0.32 -1.68 20.71
C VAL A 48 0.54 -1.80 19.20
N SER A 49 -0.45 -1.45 18.39
CA SER A 49 -0.40 -1.50 16.94
C SER A 49 0.37 -0.32 16.38
N THR A 50 1.41 -0.62 15.60
CA THR A 50 2.16 0.39 14.84
C THR A 50 1.29 1.03 13.75
N LEU A 51 1.65 2.23 13.30
CA LEU A 51 1.01 2.89 12.16
C LEU A 51 1.01 2.00 10.91
N GLY A 52 2.09 1.27 10.66
CA GLY A 52 2.18 0.30 9.57
C GLY A 52 1.11 -0.78 9.66
N HIS A 53 0.93 -1.39 10.84
CA HIS A 53 -0.13 -2.38 11.06
C HIS A 53 -1.52 -1.78 10.86
N LEU A 54 -1.76 -0.55 11.33
CA LEU A 54 -3.05 0.11 11.13
C LEU A 54 -3.33 0.39 9.65
N VAL A 55 -2.33 0.86 8.90
CA VAL A 55 -2.44 1.06 7.44
C VAL A 55 -2.70 -0.27 6.70
N GLU A 56 -1.97 -1.33 7.03
CA GLU A 56 -2.18 -2.67 6.46
C GLU A 56 -3.59 -3.20 6.76
N SER A 57 -4.09 -2.99 7.98
CA SER A 57 -5.42 -3.41 8.40
C SER A 57 -6.56 -2.72 7.61
N LEU A 58 -6.29 -1.54 7.05
CA LEU A 58 -7.21 -0.81 6.17
C LEU A 58 -7.13 -1.24 4.70
N GLY A 59 -6.30 -2.25 4.38
CA GLY A 59 -6.18 -2.84 3.05
C GLY A 59 -5.04 -2.27 2.20
N VAL A 60 -4.28 -1.29 2.70
CA VAL A 60 -3.15 -0.69 1.98
C VAL A 60 -1.88 -1.48 2.27
N PRO A 61 -1.29 -2.15 1.26
CA PRO A 61 -0.02 -2.85 1.46
C PRO A 61 1.13 -1.85 1.71
N LEU A 62 2.07 -2.18 2.60
CA LEU A 62 3.19 -1.26 2.90
C LEU A 62 4.12 -1.04 1.71
N THR A 63 4.15 -1.95 0.72
CA THR A 63 4.87 -1.75 -0.54
C THR A 63 4.33 -0.58 -1.36
N GLU A 64 3.12 -0.11 -1.06
CA GLU A 64 2.46 1.01 -1.73
C GLU A 64 2.58 2.32 -0.93
N VAL A 65 3.17 2.28 0.28
CA VAL A 65 3.34 3.43 1.17
C VAL A 65 4.74 4.01 0.99
N GLY A 66 4.82 5.25 0.49
CA GLY A 66 6.08 5.97 0.30
C GLY A 66 6.53 6.74 1.55
N GLY A 67 5.60 7.03 2.46
CA GLY A 67 5.91 7.72 3.70
C GLY A 67 4.68 8.04 4.53
N LEU A 68 4.91 8.29 5.83
CA LEU A 68 3.90 8.74 6.77
C LEU A 68 4.31 10.08 7.35
N THR A 69 3.35 10.99 7.52
CA THR A 69 3.58 12.27 8.19
C THR A 69 2.53 12.53 9.26
N ARG A 70 2.97 13.02 10.41
CA ARG A 70 2.12 13.56 11.48
C ARG A 70 2.35 15.06 11.55
N ASP A 71 1.31 15.85 11.31
CA ASP A 71 1.38 17.32 11.27
C ASP A 71 2.53 17.85 10.38
N GLY A 72 2.74 17.21 9.23
CA GLY A 72 3.79 17.54 8.27
C GLY A 72 5.19 16.99 8.62
N THR A 73 5.38 16.36 9.78
CA THR A 73 6.64 15.74 10.18
C THR A 73 6.66 14.26 9.82
N THR A 74 7.71 13.80 9.13
CA THR A 74 7.86 12.38 8.78
C THR A 74 7.95 11.50 10.03
N VAL A 75 7.20 10.40 10.03
CA VAL A 75 7.20 9.40 11.10
C VAL A 75 7.44 8.00 10.53
N PRO A 76 8.10 7.10 11.26
CA PRO A 76 8.32 5.74 10.80
C PRO A 76 7.02 4.92 10.87
N VAL A 77 6.90 3.91 10.00
CA VAL A 77 5.78 2.94 10.05
C VAL A 77 5.72 2.16 11.36
N SER A 78 6.85 2.05 12.09
CA SER A 78 6.94 1.38 13.39
C SER A 78 6.45 2.22 14.57
N LEU A 79 6.07 3.49 14.36
CA LEU A 79 5.54 4.34 15.41
C LEU A 79 4.21 3.76 15.96
N ILE A 80 4.07 3.68 17.28
CA ILE A 80 2.80 3.35 17.93
C ILE A 80 2.09 4.69 18.25
N PRO A 81 0.90 4.94 17.68
CA PRO A 81 0.17 6.18 17.90
C PRO A 81 -0.44 6.22 19.31
N ALA A 82 -0.50 7.41 19.89
CA ALA A 82 -1.14 7.64 21.19
C ALA A 82 -2.67 7.79 21.10
N GLY A 83 -3.18 8.08 19.89
CA GLY A 83 -4.58 8.46 19.66
C GLY A 83 -4.78 9.98 19.66
N GLY A 84 -5.86 10.43 19.02
CA GLY A 84 -6.15 11.85 18.78
C GLY A 84 -5.34 12.47 17.63
N GLU A 85 -4.48 11.69 16.98
CA GLU A 85 -3.54 12.17 15.98
C GLU A 85 -4.14 12.16 14.57
N ARG A 86 -3.56 12.97 13.68
CA ARG A 86 -3.82 12.95 12.24
C ARG A 86 -2.57 12.55 11.50
N VAL A 87 -2.65 11.48 10.73
CA VAL A 87 -1.52 10.94 9.97
C VAL A 87 -1.88 10.93 8.49
N ALA A 88 -1.04 11.57 7.68
CA ALA A 88 -1.14 11.50 6.24
C ALA A 88 -0.26 10.37 5.69
N VAL A 89 -0.81 9.60 4.76
CA VAL A 89 -0.19 8.45 4.10
C VAL A 89 0.10 8.82 2.65
N ALA A 90 1.37 8.89 2.29
CA ALA A 90 1.83 9.17 0.93
C ALA A 90 2.04 7.85 0.15
N PRO A 91 1.77 7.83 -1.17
CA PRO A 91 2.02 6.66 -1.98
C PRO A 91 3.52 6.55 -2.26
N VAL A 92 3.97 5.35 -2.63
CA VAL A 92 5.33 5.18 -3.15
C VAL A 92 5.53 6.04 -4.40
N ASP A 93 6.69 6.70 -4.49
CA ASP A 93 7.01 7.51 -5.66
C ASP A 93 7.22 6.63 -6.89
N ARG A 94 6.70 7.05 -8.04
CA ARG A 94 6.72 6.27 -9.29
C ARG A 94 7.24 7.10 -10.46
N PRO A 95 8.08 6.53 -11.34
CA PRO A 95 8.57 5.15 -11.33
C PRO A 95 9.62 4.89 -10.25
N GLN A 96 9.55 3.72 -9.60
CA GLN A 96 10.54 3.33 -8.60
C GLN A 96 11.91 3.06 -9.25
N ARG A 97 12.97 3.60 -8.67
CA ARG A 97 14.35 3.34 -9.08
C ARG A 97 14.83 2.05 -8.44
N VAL A 98 15.02 0.99 -9.23
CA VAL A 98 15.58 -0.27 -8.73
C VAL A 98 17.08 -0.31 -9.05
N PRO A 99 17.97 -0.39 -8.04
CA PRO A 99 19.41 -0.48 -8.26
C PRO A 99 19.81 -1.82 -8.90
N GLY A 100 20.91 -1.84 -9.67
CA GLY A 100 21.48 -3.08 -10.20
C GLY A 100 20.96 -3.54 -11.57
N ALA A 101 20.70 -2.61 -12.49
CA ALA A 101 20.37 -2.97 -13.87
C ALA A 101 21.46 -3.85 -14.53
N PRO A 102 21.10 -4.83 -15.38
CA PRO A 102 19.75 -5.13 -15.84
C PRO A 102 18.88 -5.88 -14.81
N LEU A 103 17.59 -5.56 -14.77
CA LEU A 103 16.64 -6.22 -13.85
C LEU A 103 16.46 -7.69 -14.22
N ARG A 104 16.42 -8.52 -13.17
CA ARG A 104 16.13 -9.94 -13.23
C ARG A 104 14.73 -10.15 -12.68
N PHE A 105 13.88 -10.86 -13.41
CA PHE A 105 12.49 -11.08 -13.03
C PHE A 105 12.27 -12.51 -12.55
N LEU A 106 11.35 -12.68 -11.61
CA LEU A 106 10.72 -13.95 -11.26
C LEU A 106 9.23 -13.81 -11.52
N LEU A 107 8.66 -14.70 -12.34
CA LEU A 107 7.25 -14.66 -12.69
C LEU A 107 6.50 -15.81 -12.03
N ASP A 108 5.34 -15.48 -11.48
CA ASP A 108 4.34 -16.43 -11.00
C ASP A 108 3.86 -17.38 -12.13
N VAL A 109 3.37 -18.57 -11.76
CA VAL A 109 2.87 -19.64 -12.63
C VAL A 109 1.83 -19.12 -13.64
N HIS A 110 1.04 -18.14 -13.22
CA HIS A 110 -0.01 -17.50 -14.01
C HIS A 110 0.51 -16.59 -15.13
N LEU A 111 1.82 -16.32 -15.21
CA LEU A 111 2.42 -15.38 -16.14
C LEU A 111 3.28 -16.05 -17.24
N GLY A 112 3.07 -17.33 -17.52
CA GLY A 112 3.85 -18.09 -18.50
C GLY A 112 3.95 -17.44 -19.90
N THR A 113 2.87 -16.85 -20.41
CA THR A 113 2.90 -16.13 -21.71
C THR A 113 3.80 -14.88 -21.64
N LEU A 114 3.75 -14.14 -20.53
CA LEU A 114 4.61 -12.98 -20.32
C LEU A 114 6.08 -13.42 -20.18
N ALA A 115 6.34 -14.48 -19.42
CA ALA A 115 7.68 -15.05 -19.27
C ALA A 115 8.31 -15.40 -20.62
N ARG A 116 7.53 -16.03 -21.51
CA ARG A 116 8.00 -16.35 -22.87
C ARG A 116 8.35 -15.09 -23.66
N ARG A 117 7.50 -14.06 -23.62
CA ARG A 117 7.76 -12.79 -24.33
C ARG A 117 8.99 -12.06 -23.79
N LEU A 118 9.16 -12.00 -22.47
CA LEU A 118 10.33 -11.36 -21.85
C LEU A 118 11.64 -12.08 -22.22
N ARG A 119 11.65 -13.42 -22.20
CA ARG A 119 12.80 -14.22 -22.63
C ARG A 119 13.15 -14.01 -24.10
N LEU A 120 12.16 -13.89 -24.98
CA LEU A 120 12.39 -13.59 -26.41
C LEU A 120 13.05 -12.22 -26.61
N LEU A 121 12.80 -11.27 -25.72
CA LEU A 121 13.42 -9.94 -25.73
C LEU A 121 14.79 -9.91 -25.02
N GLY A 122 15.30 -11.05 -24.54
CA GLY A 122 16.59 -11.15 -23.86
C GLY A 122 16.58 -10.71 -22.39
N VAL A 123 15.41 -10.56 -21.76
CA VAL A 123 15.29 -10.19 -20.34
C VAL A 123 15.48 -11.42 -19.45
N ASP A 124 16.37 -11.34 -18.44
CA ASP A 124 16.56 -12.42 -17.45
C ASP A 124 15.26 -12.65 -16.70
N THR A 125 14.60 -13.77 -17.01
CA THR A 125 13.26 -14.09 -16.51
C THR A 125 13.20 -15.53 -16.03
N ALA A 126 13.16 -15.70 -14.71
CA ALA A 126 12.85 -16.96 -14.06
C ALA A 126 11.33 -17.20 -14.08
N TYR A 127 10.93 -18.44 -14.35
CA TYR A 127 9.55 -18.90 -14.36
C TYR A 127 9.56 -20.39 -14.03
N GLN A 128 8.65 -20.82 -13.15
CA GLN A 128 8.44 -22.22 -12.81
C GLN A 128 7.00 -22.59 -13.11
N ARG A 129 6.78 -23.83 -13.57
CA ARG A 129 5.47 -24.32 -13.99
C ARG A 129 4.65 -24.85 -12.80
N GLU A 130 5.35 -25.41 -11.82
CA GLU A 130 4.78 -25.81 -10.54
C GLU A 130 4.64 -24.58 -9.66
N ASP A 131 3.53 -24.50 -8.94
CA ASP A 131 3.24 -23.44 -7.99
C ASP A 131 3.86 -23.81 -6.63
N PRO A 132 4.97 -23.19 -6.22
CA PRO A 132 5.56 -23.45 -4.92
C PRO A 132 4.82 -22.69 -3.80
N GLY A 133 3.78 -21.90 -4.16
CA GLY A 133 3.06 -21.00 -3.28
C GLY A 133 3.75 -19.65 -3.09
N ASP A 134 2.95 -18.65 -2.72
CA ASP A 134 3.41 -17.28 -2.46
C ASP A 134 4.65 -17.17 -1.55
N PRO A 135 4.75 -17.90 -0.41
CA PRO A 135 5.90 -17.75 0.49
C PRO A 135 7.21 -18.18 -0.18
N ALA A 136 7.18 -19.25 -0.96
CA ALA A 136 8.36 -19.74 -1.65
C ALA A 136 8.77 -18.82 -2.81
N LEU A 137 7.80 -18.23 -3.52
CA LEU A 137 8.08 -17.22 -4.55
C LEU A 137 8.73 -15.97 -3.98
N ALA A 138 8.20 -15.44 -2.86
CA ALA A 138 8.75 -14.27 -2.17
C ALA A 138 10.17 -14.55 -1.67
N ALA A 139 10.38 -15.65 -0.94
CA ALA A 139 11.70 -16.04 -0.42
C ALA A 139 12.73 -16.20 -1.54
N ARG A 140 12.34 -16.79 -2.68
CA ARG A 140 13.21 -16.93 -3.85
C ARG A 140 13.53 -15.60 -4.52
N SER A 141 12.53 -14.74 -4.69
CA SER A 141 12.72 -13.38 -5.22
C SER A 141 13.73 -12.60 -4.37
N ALA A 142 13.61 -12.68 -3.05
CA ALA A 142 14.54 -12.10 -2.11
C ALA A 142 15.94 -12.72 -2.19
N ALA A 143 16.06 -14.04 -2.18
CA ALA A 143 17.35 -14.72 -2.21
C ALA A 143 18.13 -14.48 -3.52
N GLU A 144 17.41 -14.36 -4.65
CA GLU A 144 18.03 -14.19 -5.97
C GLU A 144 18.10 -12.72 -6.42
N HIS A 145 17.63 -11.75 -5.63
CA HIS A 145 17.49 -10.34 -6.02
C HIS A 145 16.75 -10.19 -7.35
N ARG A 146 15.56 -10.78 -7.42
CA ARG A 146 14.69 -10.73 -8.60
C ARG A 146 13.42 -9.95 -8.31
N VAL A 147 13.00 -9.10 -9.23
CA VAL A 147 11.69 -8.45 -9.18
C VAL A 147 10.60 -9.50 -9.42
N LEU A 148 9.75 -9.72 -8.42
CA LEU A 148 8.62 -10.64 -8.52
C LEU A 148 7.46 -9.98 -9.30
N LEU A 149 7.02 -10.62 -10.38
CA LEU A 149 5.79 -10.25 -11.09
C LEU A 149 4.73 -11.30 -10.80
N SER A 150 3.57 -10.83 -10.34
CA SER A 150 2.41 -11.68 -10.10
C SER A 150 1.11 -10.96 -10.47
N ARG A 151 0.06 -11.74 -10.71
CA ARG A 151 -1.33 -11.25 -10.79
C ARG A 151 -2.02 -11.27 -9.44
N ASP A 152 -1.44 -11.98 -8.46
CA ASP A 152 -1.98 -12.07 -7.12
C ASP A 152 -1.60 -10.83 -6.29
N ARG A 153 -2.62 -10.12 -5.80
CA ARG A 153 -2.44 -8.95 -4.94
C ARG A 153 -2.05 -9.33 -3.51
N GLY A 154 -2.29 -10.57 -3.08
CA GLY A 154 -1.90 -11.09 -1.77
C GLY A 154 -0.40 -10.98 -1.50
N LEU A 155 0.41 -11.04 -2.57
CA LEU A 155 1.86 -10.84 -2.48
C LEU A 155 2.25 -9.42 -2.04
N LEU A 156 1.44 -8.38 -2.32
CA LEU A 156 1.74 -7.02 -1.90
C LEU A 156 1.74 -6.86 -0.37
N HIS A 157 1.03 -7.73 0.34
CA HIS A 157 0.96 -7.71 1.81
C HIS A 157 2.14 -8.43 2.48
N ARG A 158 3.15 -8.88 1.73
CA ARG A 158 4.31 -9.61 2.26
C ARG A 158 5.48 -8.67 2.51
N ARG A 159 6.17 -8.88 3.64
CA ARG A 159 7.34 -8.10 4.08
C ARG A 159 8.67 -8.60 3.51
N GLU A 160 8.68 -9.74 2.83
CA GLU A 160 9.88 -10.43 2.36
C GLU A 160 10.17 -10.21 0.86
N LEU A 161 9.62 -9.16 0.26
CA LEU A 161 9.90 -8.82 -1.14
C LEU A 161 11.18 -7.97 -1.24
N TRP A 162 11.97 -8.23 -2.28
CA TRP A 162 13.16 -7.45 -2.64
C TRP A 162 12.81 -6.18 -3.40
#